data_AF-A0A7C9ARZ9-F1
#
_entry.id   AF-A0A7C9ARZ9-F1
#
_cell.length_a   1.000
_cell.length_b   1.000
_cell.length_c   1.000
_cell.angle_alpha   90.00
_cell.angle_beta   90.00
_cell.angle_gamma   90.00
#
_symmetry.space_group_name_H-M   'P 1'
#
loop_
_entity.id
_entity.type
_entity.pdbx_description
1 polymer ?
#
loop_
_entity_poly.entity_id
_entity_poly.type
_entity_poly.pdbx_seq_one_letter_code
_entity_poly.pdbx_strand_id
1 'polypeptide(L)'
;PVFIDHSKQDEYWDSTNEAIHNAINHYQEARSDYVSIHFYTSVTPQRTMYQDICELALVNKVAFIILPFHKKCLDDTATSARSTALIRPGVQSTNTNTLAHAPC
;
A
#
# COMPACT_ATOMS: atom_id res chain seq x y z
N PRO A 1 0.14 -15.34 -2.61
CA PRO A 1 1.00 -14.40 -1.83
C PRO A 1 1.54 -15.08 -0.56
N VAL A 2 2.75 -14.72 -0.13
CA VAL A 2 3.24 -15.06 1.22
C VAL A 2 2.99 -13.86 2.13
N PHE A 3 2.30 -14.09 3.25
CA PHE A 3 1.99 -13.04 4.22
C PHE A 3 2.96 -13.10 5.40
N ILE A 4 3.50 -11.95 5.76
CA ILE A 4 4.33 -11.74 6.95
C ILE A 4 3.53 -10.84 7.88
N ASP A 5 3.04 -11.40 8.98
CA ASP A 5 2.28 -10.69 10.01
C ASP A 5 3.23 -9.88 10.91
N HIS A 6 2.85 -8.64 11.20
CA HIS A 6 3.60 -7.71 12.05
C HIS A 6 2.92 -7.47 13.40
N SER A 7 1.94 -8.28 13.79
CA SER A 7 1.28 -8.21 15.10
C SER A 7 2.22 -8.38 16.30
N LYS A 8 3.43 -8.91 16.08
CA LYS A 8 4.47 -9.13 17.11
C LYS A 8 5.83 -8.55 16.72
N GLN A 9 5.86 -7.55 15.85
CA GLN A 9 7.10 -7.16 15.17
C GLN A 9 8.16 -6.57 16.12
N ASP A 10 9.36 -7.15 16.07
CA ASP A 10 10.61 -6.64 16.63
C ASP A 10 11.27 -5.63 15.66
N GLU A 11 11.88 -4.58 16.24
CA GLU A 11 12.73 -3.51 15.67
C GLU A 11 12.59 -3.15 14.18
N TYR A 12 12.14 -1.92 13.92
CA TYR A 12 12.17 -1.34 12.58
C TYR A 12 13.60 -0.82 12.22
N TRP A 13 14.04 -1.00 10.98
CA TRP A 13 15.40 -0.65 10.52
C TRP A 13 15.67 0.84 10.25
N ASP A 14 14.61 1.67 10.13
CA ASP A 14 14.62 3.13 10.02
C ASP A 14 13.55 3.84 10.90
N SER A 15 14.00 4.82 11.70
CA SER A 15 13.18 5.64 12.61
C SER A 15 11.91 6.25 12.00
N THR A 16 11.88 6.53 10.70
CA THR A 16 10.72 7.15 10.04
C THR A 16 9.51 6.22 10.07
N ASN A 17 9.71 4.96 9.73
CA ASN A 17 8.61 4.00 9.68
C ASN A 17 8.24 3.52 11.08
N GLU A 18 9.17 3.52 12.03
CA GLU A 18 8.86 3.33 13.44
C GLU A 18 7.87 4.41 13.91
N ALA A 19 8.16 5.68 13.62
CA ALA A 19 7.26 6.79 13.97
C ALA A 19 5.87 6.66 13.31
N ILE A 20 5.81 6.20 12.06
CA ILE A 20 4.54 5.96 11.35
C ILE A 20 3.75 4.83 12.02
N HIS A 21 4.38 3.68 12.29
CA HIS A 21 3.71 2.55 12.97
C HIS A 21 3.21 2.97 14.36
N ASN A 22 4.03 3.67 15.13
CA ASN A 22 3.66 4.15 16.46
C ASN A 22 2.46 5.11 16.41
N ALA A 23 2.44 6.04 15.45
CA ALA A 23 1.32 6.96 15.27
C ALA A 23 0.01 6.22 14.94
N ILE A 24 0.07 5.20 14.08
CA ILE A 24 -1.10 4.40 13.71
C ILE A 24 -1.55 3.52 14.87
N ASN A 25 -0.61 2.91 15.61
CA ASN A 25 -0.92 2.12 16.81
C ASN A 25 -1.61 2.96 17.87
N HIS A 26 -1.10 4.15 18.18
CA HIS A 26 -1.76 5.08 19.10
C HIS A 26 -3.17 5.47 18.64
N TYR A 27 -3.39 5.62 17.32
CA TYR A 27 -4.72 5.89 16.78
C TYR A 27 -5.69 4.73 17.01
N GLN A 28 -5.24 3.49 16.80
CA GLN A 28 -6.01 2.28 17.10
C GLN A 28 -6.32 2.18 18.60
N GLU A 29 -5.34 2.34 19.47
CA GLU A 29 -5.51 2.25 20.92
C GLU A 29 -6.52 3.28 21.44
N ALA A 30 -6.44 4.53 20.94
CA ALA A 30 -7.38 5.59 21.31
C ALA A 30 -8.81 5.38 20.78
N ARG A 31 -9.02 4.44 19.84
CA ARG A 31 -10.32 4.16 19.18
C ARG A 31 -10.60 2.67 19.08
N SER A 32 -10.16 1.89 20.07
CA SER A 32 -10.23 0.42 20.05
C SER A 32 -11.65 -0.14 19.88
N ASP A 33 -12.66 0.61 20.30
CA ASP A 33 -14.07 0.21 20.14
C ASP A 33 -14.59 0.33 18.70
N TYR A 34 -13.90 1.08 17.82
CA TYR A 34 -14.36 1.42 16.47
C TYR A 34 -13.36 1.05 15.36
N VAL A 35 -12.08 0.93 15.70
CA VAL A 35 -10.99 0.77 14.74
C VAL A 35 -10.11 -0.40 15.13
N SER A 36 -9.90 -1.31 14.18
CA SER A 36 -8.88 -2.34 14.23
C SER A 36 -8.01 -2.26 12.96
N ILE A 37 -6.72 -2.40 13.14
CA ILE A 37 -5.66 -2.23 12.14
C ILE A 37 -4.75 -3.45 12.24
N HIS A 38 -4.50 -4.07 11.09
CA HIS A 38 -3.63 -5.22 10.98
C HIS A 38 -2.50 -4.91 9.99
N PHE A 39 -1.27 -4.90 10.48
CA PHE A 39 -0.08 -4.68 9.67
C PHE A 39 0.45 -6.01 9.16
N TYR A 40 0.66 -6.10 7.85
CA TYR A 40 1.28 -7.26 7.23
C TYR A 40 2.03 -6.84 5.96
N THR A 41 3.02 -7.64 5.57
CA THR A 41 3.65 -7.56 4.26
C THR A 41 3.21 -8.73 3.40
N SER A 42 2.76 -8.46 2.18
CA SER A 42 2.50 -9.50 1.17
C SER A 42 3.64 -9.57 0.16
N VAL A 43 4.26 -10.75 0.03
CA VAL A 43 5.30 -11.03 -0.97
C VAL A 43 4.68 -11.80 -2.12
N THR A 44 4.76 -11.23 -3.32
CA THR A 44 4.13 -11.77 -4.53
C THR A 44 4.87 -11.34 -5.80
N PRO A 45 4.83 -12.13 -6.90
CA PRO A 45 5.32 -11.67 -8.19
C PRO A 45 4.65 -10.37 -8.63
N GLN A 46 5.46 -9.38 -9.00
CA GLN A 46 5.00 -8.04 -9.36
C GLN A 46 3.89 -8.02 -10.43
N ARG A 47 3.95 -8.93 -11.42
CA ARG A 47 2.97 -9.00 -12.51
C ARG A 47 1.57 -9.42 -12.06
N THR A 48 1.48 -10.21 -10.99
CA THR A 48 0.23 -10.74 -10.45
C THR A 48 -0.18 -10.07 -9.15
N MET A 49 0.59 -9.08 -8.68
CA MET A 49 0.34 -8.38 -7.42
C MET A 49 -1.08 -7.77 -7.33
N TYR A 50 -1.62 -7.26 -8.45
CA TYR A 50 -2.96 -6.69 -8.46
C TYR A 50 -4.05 -7.76 -8.20
N GLN A 51 -3.83 -9.01 -8.63
CA GLN A 51 -4.77 -10.11 -8.40
C GLN A 51 -4.84 -10.44 -6.93
N ASP A 52 -3.69 -10.53 -6.25
CA ASP A 52 -3.62 -10.76 -4.80
C ASP A 52 -4.29 -9.62 -4.02
N ILE A 53 -4.11 -8.36 -4.45
CA ILE A 53 -4.79 -7.20 -3.84
C ILE A 53 -6.32 -7.34 -3.99
N CYS A 54 -6.81 -7.65 -5.20
CA CYS A 54 -8.24 -7.78 -5.47
C CYS A 54 -8.86 -8.99 -4.75
N GLU A 55 -8.15 -10.12 -4.71
CA GLU A 55 -8.56 -11.31 -3.95
C GLU A 55 -8.67 -10.98 -2.47
N LEU A 56 -7.69 -10.28 -1.90
CA LEU A 56 -7.71 -9.90 -0.49
C LEU A 56 -8.85 -8.92 -0.18
N ALA A 57 -9.09 -7.96 -1.08
CA ALA A 57 -10.22 -7.04 -0.99
C ALA A 57 -11.56 -7.77 -1.00
N LEU A 58 -11.70 -8.77 -1.87
CA LEU A 58 -12.89 -9.60 -1.99
C LEU A 58 -13.11 -10.46 -0.74
N VAL A 59 -12.08 -11.18 -0.28
CA VAL A 59 -12.13 -12.07 0.88
C VAL A 59 -12.47 -11.30 2.15
N ASN A 60 -11.88 -10.12 2.34
CA ASN A 60 -12.13 -9.27 3.51
C ASN A 60 -13.35 -8.35 3.35
N LYS A 61 -14.04 -8.38 2.20
CA LYS A 61 -15.21 -7.54 1.90
C LYS A 61 -14.94 -6.06 2.20
N VAL A 62 -13.80 -5.55 1.75
CA VAL A 62 -13.38 -4.16 2.01
C VAL A 62 -14.30 -3.19 1.27
N ALA A 63 -14.54 -2.02 1.85
CA ALA A 63 -15.37 -0.98 1.23
C ALA A 63 -14.61 -0.11 0.22
N PHE A 64 -13.30 0.05 0.40
CA PHE A 64 -12.44 0.82 -0.50
C PHE A 64 -10.98 0.36 -0.36
N ILE A 65 -10.18 0.67 -1.38
CA ILE A 65 -8.73 0.42 -1.40
C ILE A 65 -8.01 1.78 -1.54
N ILE A 66 -7.02 2.03 -0.69
CA ILE A 66 -6.13 3.19 -0.80
C ILE A 66 -4.81 2.72 -1.41
N LEU A 67 -4.46 3.28 -2.56
CA LEU A 67 -3.22 2.96 -3.27
C LEU A 67 -2.20 4.10 -3.11
N PRO A 68 -0.91 3.79 -2.93
CA PRO A 68 0.13 4.81 -2.88
C PRO A 68 0.24 5.51 -4.24
N PHE A 69 0.30 6.83 -4.26
CA PHE A 69 0.43 7.62 -5.48
C PHE A 69 1.80 8.31 -5.56
N HIS A 70 2.42 8.31 -6.74
CA HIS A 70 3.66 9.04 -6.99
C HIS A 70 3.38 10.41 -7.63
N LYS A 71 3.61 11.49 -6.86
CA LYS A 71 3.33 12.89 -7.24
C LYS A 71 3.94 13.35 -8.57
N LYS A 72 5.06 12.76 -9.01
CA LYS A 72 5.77 13.12 -10.26
C LYS A 72 5.00 12.82 -11.56
N CYS A 73 3.82 12.19 -11.50
CA CYS A 73 2.96 11.96 -12.66
C CYS A 73 2.08 13.17 -13.03
N LEU A 74 1.96 14.18 -12.16
CA LEU A 74 1.05 15.32 -12.36
C LEU A 74 1.73 16.56 -13.00
N ASP A 75 3.05 16.67 -12.89
CA ASP A 75 3.80 17.87 -13.31
C ASP A 75 4.14 17.90 -14.82
N ASP A 76 3.57 16.99 -15.62
CA ASP A 76 3.86 16.82 -17.06
C ASP A 76 3.15 17.88 -17.96
N THR A 77 2.92 19.09 -17.42
CA THR A 77 2.54 20.28 -18.21
C THR A 77 3.74 21.18 -18.54
N ALA A 78 4.97 20.81 -18.14
CA ALA A 78 6.18 21.52 -18.53
C ALA A 78 7.07 20.63 -19.39
N THR A 79 7.06 20.95 -20.69
CA THR A 79 8.01 20.54 -21.72
C THR A 79 9.43 20.28 -21.19
N SER A 80 10.02 19.17 -21.65
CA SER A 80 11.44 18.79 -21.54
C SER A 80 11.97 18.40 -20.16
N ALA A 81 11.64 17.17 -19.73
CA ALA A 81 12.63 16.14 -19.38
C ALA A 81 11.85 14.95 -18.84
N ARG A 82 11.76 13.89 -19.64
CA ARG A 82 11.31 12.57 -19.20
C ARG A 82 12.22 12.14 -18.04
N SER A 83 11.81 12.50 -16.83
CA SER A 83 12.49 12.16 -15.58
C SER A 83 12.36 10.67 -15.40
N THR A 84 13.28 9.92 -16.00
CA THR A 84 13.46 8.47 -15.86
C THR A 84 13.81 8.05 -14.43
N ALA A 85 13.88 9.00 -13.49
CA ALA A 85 14.44 8.79 -12.16
C ALA A 85 13.46 8.29 -11.08
N LEU A 86 12.12 8.34 -11.21
CA LEU A 86 11.24 7.89 -10.11
C LEU A 86 9.86 7.33 -10.53
N ILE A 87 9.66 6.96 -11.80
CA ILE A 87 8.52 6.09 -12.13
C ILE A 87 8.97 4.69 -11.72
N ARG A 88 8.54 4.18 -10.57
CA ARG A 88 8.64 2.75 -10.26
C ARG A 88 7.62 2.06 -11.16
N PRO A 89 7.99 1.52 -12.34
CA PRO A 89 7.02 1.15 -13.37
C PRO A 89 6.08 0.04 -12.88
N GLY A 90 6.59 -0.79 -11.97
CA GLY A 90 5.79 -1.78 -11.26
C GLY A 90 4.67 -1.22 -10.41
N VAL A 91 4.89 -0.11 -9.69
CA VAL A 91 3.85 0.50 -8.84
C VAL A 91 2.72 1.06 -9.71
N GLN A 92 3.06 1.74 -10.81
CA GLN A 92 2.05 2.26 -11.73
C GLN A 92 1.22 1.15 -12.37
N SER A 93 1.88 0.10 -12.87
CA SER A 93 1.18 -1.06 -13.46
C SER A 93 0.26 -1.75 -12.45
N THR A 94 0.75 -2.02 -11.24
CA THR A 94 -0.08 -2.60 -10.17
C THR A 94 -1.27 -1.70 -9.86
N ASN A 95 -1.06 -0.41 -9.63
CA ASN A 95 -2.13 0.52 -9.29
C ASN A 95 -3.20 0.61 -10.38
N THR A 96 -2.80 0.74 -11.66
CA THR A 96 -3.75 0.81 -12.78
C THR A 96 -4.57 -0.47 -12.89
N ASN A 97 -3.92 -1.65 -12.77
CA ASN A 97 -4.63 -2.92 -12.83
C ASN A 97 -5.56 -3.12 -11.63
N THR A 98 -5.13 -2.72 -10.42
CA THR A 98 -6.01 -2.76 -9.24
C THR A 98 -7.22 -1.86 -9.43
N LEU A 99 -7.06 -0.63 -9.92
CA LEU A 99 -8.19 0.27 -10.18
C LEU A 99 -9.17 -0.28 -11.22
N ALA A 100 -8.68 -1.02 -12.22
CA ALA A 100 -9.53 -1.60 -13.26
C ALA A 100 -10.31 -2.86 -12.81
N HIS A 101 -9.86 -3.53 -11.74
CA HIS A 101 -10.35 -4.85 -11.35
C HIS A 101 -10.80 -4.97 -9.89
N ALA A 102 -10.71 -3.89 -9.11
CA ALA A 102 -11.08 -3.90 -7.70
C ALA A 102 -12.55 -4.33 -7.52
N PRO A 103 -12.84 -5.17 -6.50
CA PRO A 103 -14.20 -5.63 -6.21
C PRO A 103 -15.04 -4.62 -5.40
N CYS A 104 -14.48 -3.42 -5.13
CA CYS A 104 -15.08 -2.36 -4.34
C CYS A 104 -15.19 -1.06 -5.15
#